data_AF-A0A946QLK4-F1
#
_entry.id   AF-A0A946QLK4-F1
#
_cell.length_a   1.000
_cell.length_b   1.000
_cell.length_c   1.000
_cell.angle_alpha   90.00
_cell.angle_beta   90.00
_cell.angle_gamma   90.00
#
_symmetry.space_group_name_H-M   'P 1'
#
loop_
_entity.id
_entity.type
_entity.pdbx_description
1 polymer ?
#
loop_
_entity_poly.entity_id
_entity_poly.type
_entity_poly.pdbx_seq_one_letter_code
_entity_poly.pdbx_strand_id
1 'polypeptide(L)' 'MKAPVRVTVTGAAGQIGYALLFRIASGAMLGAD' A
#
# COMPACT_ATOMS: atom_id res chain seq x y z
N MET A 1 -6.06 17.76 -2.90
CA MET A 1 -5.87 16.45 -3.56
C MET A 1 -4.38 16.29 -3.84
N LYS A 2 -3.69 15.43 -3.10
CA LYS A 2 -2.27 15.16 -3.34
C LYS A 2 -2.08 14.34 -4.62
N ALA A 3 -0.92 14.48 -5.24
CA ALA A 3 -0.56 13.65 -6.39
C ALA A 3 -0.44 12.18 -5.94
N PRO A 4 -0.93 11.22 -6.74
CA PRO A 4 -0.85 9.81 -6.40
C PRO A 4 0.61 9.34 -6.36
N VAL A 5 0.93 8.50 -5.38
CA VAL A 5 2.27 7.91 -5.19
C VAL A 5 2.30 6.50 -5.76
N ARG A 6 3.35 6.16 -6.51
CA ARG A 6 3.58 4.79 -7.00
C ARG A 6 4.40 4.02 -5.97
N VAL A 7 3.92 2.87 -5.54
CA VAL A 7 4.59 2.01 -4.56
C VAL A 7 4.89 0.65 -5.19
N THR A 8 6.16 0.26 -5.24
CA THR A 8 6.57 -1.06 -5.72
C THR A 8 6.58 -2.05 -4.55
N VAL A 9 5.91 -3.19 -4.72
CA VAL A 9 5.87 -4.27 -3.72
C VAL A 9 6.36 -5.57 -4.35
N THR A 10 7.45 -6.13 -3.83
CA THR A 10 7.97 -7.44 -4.24
C THR A 10 7.33 -8.55 -3.42
N GLY A 11 7.19 -9.76 -3.98
CA GLY A 11 6.57 -10.88 -3.27
C GLY A 11 5.10 -10.63 -2.89
N ALA A 12 4.40 -9.81 -3.68
CA ALA A 12 3.04 -9.34 -3.38
C ALA A 12 1.99 -10.47 -3.25
N ALA A 13 2.23 -11.61 -3.87
CA ALA A 13 1.36 -12.79 -3.77
C ALA A 13 1.59 -13.61 -2.48
N GLY A 14 2.62 -13.30 -1.69
CA GLY A 14 2.87 -13.95 -0.40
C GLY A 14 1.94 -13.46 0.71
N GLN A 15 1.92 -14.16 1.85
CA GLN A 15 1.05 -13.83 2.99
C GLN A 15 1.23 -12.39 3.50
N ILE A 16 2.48 -11.90 3.55
CA ILE A 16 2.77 -10.52 3.95
C ILE A 16 2.21 -9.53 2.93
N GLY A 17 2.39 -9.80 1.63
CA GLY A 17 1.88 -8.97 0.55
C GLY A 17 0.36 -8.85 0.61
N TYR A 18 -0.34 -9.98 0.74
CA TYR A 18 -1.80 -10.00 0.86
C TYR A 18 -2.31 -9.16 2.04
N ALA A 19 -1.68 -9.30 3.22
CA ALA A 19 -2.05 -8.50 4.38
C ALA A 19 -1.68 -7.01 4.25
N LEU A 20 -0.60 -6.69 3.53
CA LEU A 20 -0.04 -5.34 3.41
C LEU A 20 -0.80 -4.48 2.39
N LEU A 21 -1.13 -5.02 1.22
CA LEU A 21 -1.67 -4.24 0.10
C LEU A 21 -2.95 -3.47 0.46
N PHE A 22 -3.85 -4.07 1.23
CA PHE A 22 -5.08 -3.41 1.67
C PHE A 22 -4.81 -2.25 2.65
N ARG A 23 -3.74 -2.33 3.44
CA ARG A 23 -3.34 -1.24 4.36
C ARG A 23 -2.68 -0.09 3.61
N ILE A 24 -1.97 -0.38 2.52
CA ILE A 24 -1.44 0.65 1.62
C ILE A 24 -2.61 1.37 0.93
N ALA A 25 -3.56 0.61 0.37
CA ALA A 25 -4.73 1.15 -0.31
C ALA A 25 -5.65 1.97 0.61
N SER A 26 -5.73 1.63 1.91
CA SER A 26 -6.50 2.40 2.89
C SER A 26 -5.81 3.68 3.38
N GLY A 27 -4.60 3.98 2.90
CA GLY A 27 -3.82 5.15 3.32
C GLY A 27 -3.08 4.98 4.65
N ALA A 28 -3.22 3.84 5.34
CA ALA A 28 -2.59 3.63 6.65
C ALA A 28 -1.05 3.64 6.62
N MET A 29 -0.43 3.42 5.44
CA MET A 29 1.02 3.48 5.25
C MET A 29 1.56 4.92 5.12
N LEU A 30 0.87 5.77 4.34
CA LEU A 30 1.34 7.10 3.96
C LEU A 30 0.65 8.24 4.75
N GLY A 31 -0.33 7.90 5.57
CA GLY A 31 -1.10 8.84 6.38
C GLY A 31 -2.42 9.26 5.72
N ALA A 32 -3.25 9.95 6.49
CA ALA A 32 -4.43 10.62 5.96
C ALA A 32 -4.00 11.74 4.99
N ASP A 33 -4.84 12.00 3.99
CA ASP A 33 -4.63 12.99 2.94
C ASP A 33 -4.31 14.39 3.51
#